data_AF-A0AAD8V8B6-F1
#
_entry.id   AF-A0AAD8V8B6-F1
#
_cell.length_a   1.000
_cell.length_b   1.000
_cell.length_c   1.000
_cell.angle_alpha   90.00
_cell.angle_beta   90.00
_cell.angle_gamma   90.00
#
_symmetry.space_group_name_H-M   'P 1'
#
loop_
_entity.id
_entity.type
_entity.pdbx_description
1 polymer ?
#
loop_
_entity_poly.entity_id
_entity_poly.type
_entity_poly.pdbx_seq_one_letter_code
_entity_poly.pdbx_strand_id
1 'polypeptide(L)'
;MSSPSQRAHLVMRVRGEDSATESRIDNIPYPEFRTRALSKRMNALAGEIPGDMISLYRFWSHFLARHFDLEMFEEFRACAVADATGATVNITGLENLIAYYEAVIQGDKEILLDNIEFLYKEAKKLATKAQIS
;
A
#
# COMPACT_ATOMS: atom_id res chain seq x y z
N MET A 1 10.31 -0.56 23.82
CA MET A 1 10.42 -1.52 22.70
C MET A 1 10.09 -0.77 21.42
N SER A 2 10.85 -0.93 20.33
CA SER A 2 10.61 -0.22 19.05
C SER A 2 9.32 -0.70 18.36
N SER A 3 8.62 0.18 17.65
CA SER A 3 7.36 -0.15 16.95
C SER A 3 7.57 -1.18 15.83
N PRO A 4 6.53 -1.93 15.39
CA PRO A 4 6.63 -2.84 14.24
C PRO A 4 7.21 -2.15 12.99
N SER A 5 6.77 -0.92 12.72
CA SER A 5 7.24 -0.07 11.63
C SER A 5 8.74 0.23 11.72
N GLN A 6 9.26 0.50 12.91
CA GLN A 6 10.70 0.75 13.12
C GLN A 6 11.59 -0.50 12.93
N ARG A 7 11.02 -1.70 13.07
CA ARG A 7 11.74 -2.98 12.90
C ARG A 7 11.57 -3.58 11.51
N ALA A 8 10.74 -2.97 10.67
CA ALA A 8 10.44 -3.49 9.35
C ALA A 8 11.62 -3.31 8.40
N HIS A 9 11.91 -4.37 7.65
CA HIS A 9 12.81 -4.35 6.50
C HIS A 9 12.00 -4.60 5.24
N LEU A 10 12.25 -3.81 4.20
CA LEU A 10 11.62 -4.04 2.91
C LEU A 10 12.40 -5.12 2.17
N VAL A 11 11.84 -6.32 2.10
CA VAL A 11 12.35 -7.40 1.26
C VAL A 11 11.26 -7.78 0.27
N MET A 12 11.31 -7.20 -0.94
CA MET A 12 10.40 -7.57 -2.01
C MET A 12 11.08 -8.52 -2.97
N ARG A 13 10.63 -9.78 -3.00
CA ARG A 13 10.86 -10.61 -4.18
C ARG A 13 9.93 -10.11 -5.27
N VAL A 14 10.50 -9.46 -6.28
CA VAL A 14 9.78 -9.31 -7.55
C VAL A 14 9.54 -10.72 -8.05
N ARG A 15 8.28 -11.17 -8.07
CA ARG A 15 7.89 -12.38 -8.78
C ARG A 15 8.06 -12.05 -10.26
N GLY A 16 9.20 -12.42 -10.82
CA GLY A 16 9.54 -12.16 -12.22
C GLY A 16 8.62 -12.93 -13.16
N GLU A 17 8.03 -12.21 -14.10
CA GLU A 17 7.99 -12.67 -15.49
C GLU A 17 9.35 -12.34 -16.11
N ASP A 18 9.90 -13.28 -16.86
CA ASP A 18 11.26 -13.28 -17.39
C ASP A 18 11.60 -12.01 -18.18
N SER A 19 12.38 -11.11 -17.57
CA SER A 19 13.21 -10.15 -18.32
C SER A 19 14.37 -9.67 -17.44
N ALA A 20 15.57 -9.69 -18.02
CA ALA A 20 16.87 -9.55 -17.38
C ALA A 20 17.21 -8.12 -16.90
N THR A 21 16.32 -7.51 -16.10
CA THR A 21 16.66 -6.36 -15.25
C THR A 21 16.11 -6.62 -13.86
N GLU A 22 16.82 -7.51 -13.16
CA GLU A 22 16.63 -7.79 -11.75
C GLU A 22 16.93 -6.50 -10.97
N SER A 23 15.92 -5.66 -10.77
CA SER A 23 16.00 -4.53 -9.86
C SER A 23 16.13 -5.10 -8.45
N ARG A 24 17.37 -5.35 -8.05
CA ARG A 24 17.81 -5.58 -6.67
C ARG A 24 17.29 -4.41 -5.85
N ILE A 25 16.10 -4.56 -5.25
CA ILE A 25 15.75 -3.69 -4.15
C ILE A 25 16.62 -4.16 -2.99
N ASP A 26 17.68 -3.40 -2.75
CA ASP A 26 18.62 -3.57 -1.65
C ASP A 26 17.87 -3.75 -0.32
N ASN A 27 18.50 -4.39 0.68
CA ASN A 27 17.97 -4.52 2.05
C ASN A 27 17.88 -3.13 2.75
N ILE A 28 17.01 -2.26 2.26
CA ILE A 28 16.83 -0.90 2.75
C ILE A 28 15.89 -0.93 3.96
N PRO A 29 16.24 -0.26 5.07
CA PRO A 29 15.34 -0.09 6.21
C PRO A 29 14.02 0.58 5.79
N TYR A 30 12.89 0.12 6.34
CA TYR A 30 11.57 0.69 6.02
C TYR A 30 11.51 2.22 6.09
N PRO A 31 12.05 2.90 7.13
CA PRO A 31 11.95 4.35 7.23
C PRO A 31 12.57 5.09 6.04
N GLU A 32 13.76 4.64 5.60
CA GLU A 32 14.46 5.24 4.46
C GLU A 32 13.70 5.04 3.15
N PHE A 33 13.23 3.81 2.93
CA PHE A 33 12.46 3.49 1.73
C PHE A 33 11.13 4.25 1.69
N ARG A 34 10.40 4.31 2.81
CA ARG A 34 9.14 5.04 2.95
C ARG A 34 9.35 6.52 2.58
N THR A 35 10.34 7.18 3.16
CA THR A 35 10.65 8.59 2.86
C THR A 35 10.96 8.78 1.37
N ARG A 36 11.74 7.90 0.76
CA ARG A 36 12.06 7.95 -0.67
C ARG A 36 10.83 7.78 -1.56
N ALA A 37 10.00 6.79 -1.27
CA ALA A 37 8.79 6.49 -2.03
C ALA A 37 7.76 7.65 -1.95
N LEU A 38 7.51 8.18 -0.76
CA LEU A 38 6.60 9.32 -0.57
C LEU A 38 7.12 10.59 -1.24
N SER A 39 8.44 10.84 -1.18
CA SER A 39 9.05 11.98 -1.88
C SER A 39 8.88 11.85 -3.39
N LYS A 40 9.08 10.65 -3.96
CA LYS A 40 8.83 10.41 -5.39
C LYS A 40 7.37 10.60 -5.75
N ARG A 41 6.43 10.10 -4.94
CA ARG A 41 4.98 10.30 -5.16
C ARG A 41 4.60 11.77 -5.20
N MET A 42 5.12 12.57 -4.27
CA MET A 42 4.83 14.01 -4.21
C MET A 42 5.34 14.78 -5.44
N ASN A 43 6.45 14.33 -6.05
CA ASN A 43 7.07 14.97 -7.21
C ASN A 43 6.65 14.32 -8.55
N ALA A 44 5.76 13.33 -8.53
CA ALA A 44 5.31 12.65 -9.74
C ALA A 44 4.35 13.52 -10.55
N LEU A 45 4.28 13.26 -11.86
CA LEU A 45 3.27 13.89 -12.71
C LEU A 45 1.87 13.37 -12.33
N ALA A 46 0.84 14.17 -12.63
CA ALA A 46 -0.54 13.79 -12.34
C ALA A 46 -0.89 12.44 -12.98
N GLY A 47 -1.37 11.49 -12.16
CA GLY A 47 -1.77 10.15 -12.60
C GLY A 47 -0.63 9.11 -12.60
N GLU A 48 0.62 9.51 -12.45
CA GLU A 48 1.76 8.59 -12.37
C GLU A 48 2.02 8.14 -10.93
N ILE A 49 2.22 6.84 -10.75
CA ILE A 49 2.65 6.26 -9.48
C ILE A 49 4.05 5.68 -9.65
N PRO A 50 5.08 6.26 -9.01
CA PRO A 50 6.45 5.77 -9.10
C PRO A 50 6.58 4.32 -8.64
N GLY A 51 7.50 3.56 -9.23
CA GLY A 51 7.75 2.15 -8.87
C GLY A 51 7.99 1.92 -7.38
N ASP A 52 8.74 2.82 -6.71
CA ASP A 52 8.95 2.77 -5.26
C ASP A 52 7.63 2.87 -4.48
N MET A 53 6.68 3.67 -4.95
CA MET A 53 5.37 3.80 -4.31
C MET A 53 4.50 2.56 -4.54
N ILE A 54 4.57 1.94 -5.73
CA ILE A 54 3.91 0.64 -5.99
C ILE A 54 4.45 -0.43 -5.04
N SER A 55 5.78 -0.48 -4.87
CA SER A 55 6.43 -1.36 -3.90
C SER A 55 6.02 -1.02 -2.45
N LEU A 56 5.88 0.26 -2.10
CA LEU A 56 5.43 0.65 -0.76
C LEU A 56 3.99 0.19 -0.50
N TYR A 57 3.08 0.34 -1.47
CA TYR A 57 1.69 -0.12 -1.37
C TYR A 57 1.60 -1.63 -1.18
N ARG A 58 2.34 -2.40 -1.98
CA ARG A 58 2.44 -3.85 -1.83
C ARG A 58 2.99 -4.23 -0.45
N PHE A 59 4.00 -3.50 0.03
CA PHE A 59 4.60 -3.75 1.34
C PHE A 59 3.59 -3.54 2.45
N TRP A 60 2.90 -2.39 2.47
CA TRP A 60 1.88 -2.09 3.47
C TRP A 60 0.77 -3.13 3.47
N SER A 61 0.29 -3.53 2.28
CA SER A 61 -0.77 -4.53 2.14
C SER A 61 -0.41 -5.86 2.82
N HIS A 62 0.79 -6.38 2.55
CA HIS A 62 1.25 -7.64 3.14
C HIS A 62 1.68 -7.51 4.60
N PHE A 63 2.39 -6.44 4.96
CA PHE A 63 2.96 -6.28 6.29
C PHE A 63 1.88 -6.02 7.34
N LEU A 64 0.94 -5.12 7.06
CA LEU A 64 -0.12 -4.74 8.01
C LEU A 64 -1.06 -5.90 8.32
N ALA A 65 -1.32 -6.80 7.36
CA ALA A 65 -2.12 -8.01 7.61
C ALA A 65 -1.49 -8.91 8.69
N ARG A 66 -0.15 -8.85 8.85
CA ARG A 66 0.60 -9.68 9.81
C ARG A 66 0.98 -8.90 11.08
N HIS A 67 1.33 -7.63 10.93
CA HIS A 67 1.90 -6.76 11.95
C HIS A 67 1.20 -5.40 11.91
N PHE A 68 -0.06 -5.37 12.35
CA PHE A 68 -0.85 -4.15 12.32
C PHE A 68 -0.19 -3.02 13.11
N ASP A 69 -0.17 -1.85 12.50
CA ASP A 69 0.35 -0.60 13.04
C ASP A 69 -0.56 0.52 12.54
N LEU A 70 -1.21 1.24 13.46
CA LEU A 70 -2.27 2.19 13.12
C LEU A 70 -1.74 3.36 12.28
N GLU A 71 -0.58 3.92 12.65
CA GLU A 71 0.05 5.03 11.93
C GLU A 71 0.37 4.64 10.48
N MET A 72 0.98 3.47 10.30
CA MET A 72 1.27 2.93 8.96
C MET A 72 -0.01 2.66 8.15
N PHE A 73 -1.06 2.15 8.78
CA PHE A 73 -2.35 1.92 8.12
C PHE A 73 -3.02 3.21 7.67
N GLU A 74 -3.07 4.22 8.53
CA GLU A 74 -3.68 5.51 8.21
C GLU A 74 -2.96 6.20 7.05
N GLU A 75 -1.62 6.17 7.04
CA GLU A 75 -0.84 6.70 5.93
C GLU A 75 -1.09 5.93 4.62
N PHE A 76 -1.11 4.60 4.69
CA PHE A 76 -1.41 3.76 3.54
C PHE A 76 -2.78 4.13 2.94
N ARG A 77 -3.82 4.16 3.78
CA ARG A 77 -5.17 4.52 3.37
C ARG A 77 -5.23 5.93 2.78
N ALA A 78 -4.61 6.91 3.43
CA ALA A 78 -4.60 8.29 2.97
C ALA A 78 -3.96 8.44 1.59
N CYS A 79 -2.80 7.81 1.37
CA CYS A 79 -2.13 7.83 0.06
C CYS A 79 -2.98 7.16 -1.03
N ALA A 80 -3.48 5.94 -0.74
CA ALA A 80 -4.27 5.16 -1.70
C ALA A 80 -5.57 5.85 -2.11
N VAL A 81 -6.28 6.45 -1.16
CA VAL A 81 -7.52 7.20 -1.43
C VAL A 81 -7.21 8.48 -2.21
N ALA A 82 -6.18 9.22 -1.82
CA ALA A 82 -5.79 10.45 -2.51
C ALA A 82 -5.45 10.21 -3.99
N ASP A 83 -4.73 9.13 -4.30
CA ASP A 83 -4.41 8.75 -5.68
C ASP A 83 -5.67 8.36 -6.49
N ALA A 84 -6.64 7.72 -5.84
CA ALA A 84 -7.90 7.31 -6.47
C ALA A 84 -8.93 8.45 -6.61
N THR A 85 -8.77 9.55 -5.87
CA THR A 85 -9.69 10.72 -5.92
C THR A 85 -9.06 11.97 -6.54
N GLY A 86 -7.80 11.88 -6.97
CA GLY A 86 -7.07 12.99 -7.57
C GLY A 86 -7.65 13.43 -8.92
N ALA A 87 -7.12 14.55 -9.45
CA ALA A 87 -7.53 15.09 -10.75
C ALA A 87 -7.30 14.10 -11.90
N THR A 88 -6.27 13.26 -11.79
CA THR A 88 -6.04 12.10 -12.65
C THR A 88 -6.04 10.86 -11.75
N VAL A 89 -7.02 9.99 -11.98
CA VAL A 89 -7.30 8.84 -11.12
C VAL A 89 -6.27 7.74 -11.34
N ASN A 90 -5.68 7.25 -10.25
CA ASN A 90 -4.87 6.03 -10.26
C ASN A 90 -5.29 5.10 -9.11
N ILE A 91 -5.71 3.89 -9.45
CA ILE A 91 -6.28 2.94 -8.47
C ILE A 91 -5.25 1.95 -7.90
N THR A 92 -3.98 1.98 -8.31
CA THR A 92 -2.98 0.99 -7.85
C THR A 92 -2.86 0.92 -6.33
N GLY A 93 -2.82 2.06 -5.64
CA GLY A 93 -2.82 2.08 -4.17
C GLY A 93 -4.10 1.52 -3.57
N LEU A 94 -5.25 1.85 -4.17
CA LEU A 94 -6.57 1.42 -3.73
C LEU A 94 -6.76 -0.10 -3.90
N GLU A 95 -6.28 -0.69 -4.99
CA GLU A 95 -6.30 -2.15 -5.21
C GLU A 95 -5.49 -2.89 -4.14
N ASN A 96 -4.31 -2.38 -3.79
CA ASN A 96 -3.51 -2.95 -2.70
C ASN A 96 -4.22 -2.81 -1.34
N LEU A 97 -4.96 -1.73 -1.13
CA LEU A 97 -5.73 -1.50 0.10
C LEU A 97 -6.92 -2.46 0.20
N ILE A 98 -7.61 -2.71 -0.92
CA ILE A 98 -8.66 -3.72 -1.03
C ILE A 98 -8.09 -5.12 -0.71
N ALA A 99 -6.94 -5.47 -1.28
CA ALA A 99 -6.26 -6.75 -1.00
C ALA A 99 -5.88 -6.90 0.48
N TYR A 100 -5.46 -5.80 1.13
CA TYR A 100 -5.21 -5.80 2.58
C TYR A 100 -6.49 -6.12 3.37
N TYR A 101 -7.59 -5.44 3.07
CA TYR A 101 -8.86 -5.70 3.75
C TYR A 101 -9.33 -7.13 3.55
N GLU A 102 -9.22 -7.67 2.34
CA GLU A 102 -9.57 -9.06 2.04
C GLU A 102 -8.72 -10.04 2.84
N ALA A 103 -7.41 -9.81 2.94
CA ALA A 103 -6.52 -10.65 3.72
C ALA A 103 -6.82 -10.61 5.23
N VAL A 104 -7.25 -9.46 5.77
CA VAL A 104 -7.63 -9.35 7.19
C VAL A 104 -9.00 -9.99 7.44
N ILE A 105 -9.99 -9.75 6.58
CA ILE A 105 -11.35 -10.30 6.72
C ILE A 105 -11.37 -11.83 6.56
N GLN A 106 -10.55 -12.37 5.65
CA GLN A 106 -10.41 -13.83 5.47
C GLN A 106 -9.54 -14.47 6.55
N GLY A 107 -8.76 -13.67 7.28
CA GLY A 107 -7.89 -14.15 8.33
C GLY A 107 -8.66 -14.44 9.61
N ASP A 108 -8.22 -15.47 10.34
CA ASP A 108 -8.76 -15.87 11.65
C ASP A 108 -8.29 -14.94 12.79
N LYS A 109 -7.86 -13.72 12.45
CA LYS A 109 -7.40 -12.74 13.42
C LYS A 109 -8.60 -11.96 13.93
N GLU A 110 -8.73 -11.93 15.25
CA GLU A 110 -9.61 -11.00 15.97
C GLU A 110 -9.50 -9.62 15.33
N ILE A 111 -10.59 -9.17 14.72
CA ILE A 111 -10.61 -8.01 13.83
C ILE A 111 -10.13 -6.80 14.66
N LEU A 112 -8.93 -6.28 14.36
CA LEU A 112 -8.30 -5.22 15.15
C LEU A 112 -8.97 -3.85 14.98
N LEU A 113 -9.79 -3.68 13.94
CA LEU A 113 -10.59 -2.48 13.68
C LEU A 113 -12.06 -2.87 13.47
N ASP A 114 -12.92 -2.53 14.43
CA ASP A 114 -14.36 -2.82 14.38
C ASP A 114 -15.06 -2.29 13.11
N ASN A 115 -14.46 -1.31 12.42
CA ASN A 115 -14.98 -0.70 11.21
C ASN A 115 -14.35 -1.23 9.89
N ILE A 116 -13.55 -2.30 9.93
CA ILE A 116 -12.81 -2.75 8.73
C ILE A 116 -13.72 -3.12 7.56
N GLU A 117 -14.87 -3.74 7.83
CA GLU A 117 -15.84 -4.10 6.79
C GLU A 117 -16.45 -2.86 6.12
N PHE A 118 -16.68 -1.79 6.89
CA PHE A 118 -17.18 -0.53 6.37
C PHE A 118 -16.13 0.10 5.44
N LEU A 119 -14.88 0.17 5.88
CA LEU A 119 -13.77 0.70 5.10
C LEU A 119 -13.54 -0.11 3.81
N TYR A 120 -13.69 -1.44 3.86
CA TYR A 120 -13.63 -2.30 2.69
C TYR A 120 -14.72 -1.96 1.67
N LYS A 121 -15.97 -1.83 2.11
CA LYS A 121 -17.10 -1.47 1.25
C LYS A 121 -16.92 -0.09 0.61
N GLU A 122 -16.43 0.89 1.37
CA GLU A 122 -16.10 2.22 0.83
C GLU A 122 -15.01 2.15 -0.25
N ALA A 123 -13.93 1.40 0.01
CA ALA A 123 -12.83 1.25 -0.94
C ALA A 123 -13.28 0.59 -2.25
N LYS A 124 -14.10 -0.46 -2.19
CA LYS A 124 -14.68 -1.08 -3.41
C LYS A 124 -15.57 -0.12 -4.18
N LYS A 125 -16.44 0.63 -3.49
CA LYS A 125 -17.31 1.62 -4.13
C LYS A 125 -16.49 2.69 -4.85
N LEU A 126 -15.41 3.15 -4.22
CA LEU A 126 -14.49 4.10 -4.83
C LEU A 126 -13.81 3.52 -6.07
N ALA A 127 -13.32 2.28 -6.01
CA ALA A 127 -12.69 1.60 -7.14
C ALA A 127 -13.65 1.44 -8.33
N THR A 128 -14.90 1.05 -8.07
CA THR A 128 -15.93 0.96 -9.12
C THR A 128 -16.21 2.32 -9.75
N LYS A 129 -16.30 3.39 -8.95
CA LYS A 129 -16.49 4.75 -9.48
C LYS A 129 -15.30 5.20 -10.34
N ALA A 130 -14.09 4.90 -9.89
CA ALA A 130 -12.85 5.24 -10.58
C ALA A 130 -12.69 4.52 -11.93
N GLN A 131 -13.17 3.28 -12.06
CA GLN A 131 -13.13 2.50 -13.31
C GLN A 131 -14.18 2.94 -14.35
N ILE A 132 -15.21 3.69 -13.92
CA ILE A 132 -16.30 4.18 -14.78
C ILE A 132 -16.05 5.63 -15.21
N SER A 133 -15.11 6.33 -14.56
CA SER A 133 -14.77 7.74 -14.82
C SER A 133 -13.67 7.91 -15.86
#